data_AF-A0A1A8HLZ4-F1
#
_entry.id   AF-A0A1A8HLZ4-F1
#
_cell.length_a   1.000
_cell.length_b   1.000
_cell.length_c   1.000
_cell.angle_alpha   90.00
_cell.angle_beta   90.00
_cell.angle_gamma   90.00
#
_symmetry.space_group_name_H-M   'P 1'
#
loop_
_entity.id
_entity.type
_entity.pdbx_description
1 polymer ?
#
loop_
_entity_poly.entity_id
_entity_poly.type
_entity_poly.pdbx_seq_one_letter_code
_entity_poly.pdbx_strand_id
1 'polypeptide(L)'
;ECPLHLDEVRHFLTLCPELSLGWFEEGRLVAFIIGSLWDQERLTLDALTLHKPHGTMVHIHVLAVHRTFRQQGKGSILMWRYLQYLRCLPYVRRAVLMCEDFL
;
A
#
# COMPACT_ATOMS: atom_id res chain seq x y z
N GLU A 1 4.72 -12.41 10.07
CA GLU A 1 3.30 -12.74 9.79
C GLU A 1 2.82 -12.04 8.52
N CYS A 2 1.64 -12.38 7.99
CA CYS A 2 1.09 -11.70 6.82
C CYS A 2 0.48 -10.34 7.25
N PRO A 3 0.83 -9.21 6.62
CA PRO A 3 0.38 -7.89 7.08
C PRO A 3 -1.11 -7.64 6.86
N LEU A 4 -1.75 -8.35 5.93
CA LEU A 4 -3.21 -8.32 5.71
C LEU A 4 -3.73 -9.71 5.37
N HIS A 5 -4.86 -10.09 5.94
CA HIS A 5 -5.66 -11.24 5.55
C HIS A 5 -6.59 -10.90 4.37
N LEU A 6 -7.16 -11.94 3.74
CA LEU A 6 -7.96 -11.77 2.52
C LEU A 6 -9.15 -10.81 2.70
N ASP A 7 -9.81 -10.86 3.86
CA ASP A 7 -10.97 -9.99 4.13
C ASP A 7 -10.55 -8.53 4.33
N GLU A 8 -9.38 -8.28 4.90
CA GLU A 8 -8.82 -6.93 5.05
C GLU A 8 -8.36 -6.37 3.69
N VAL A 9 -7.77 -7.22 2.83
CA VAL A 9 -7.47 -6.85 1.43
C VAL A 9 -8.76 -6.46 0.70
N ARG A 10 -9.81 -7.28 0.79
CA ARG A 10 -11.11 -6.97 0.18
C ARG A 10 -11.72 -5.69 0.74
N HIS A 11 -11.59 -5.47 2.04
CA HIS A 11 -12.09 -4.28 2.73
C HIS A 11 -11.50 -3.00 2.12
N PHE A 12 -10.16 -2.89 2.04
CA PHE A 12 -9.51 -1.70 1.50
C PHE A 12 -9.74 -1.53 -0.01
N LEU A 13 -9.74 -2.62 -0.77
CA LEU A 13 -10.06 -2.57 -2.21
C LEU A 13 -11.53 -2.18 -2.47
N THR A 14 -12.42 -2.33 -1.49
CA THR A 14 -13.81 -1.89 -1.60
C THR A 14 -13.97 -0.43 -1.17
N LEU A 15 -13.34 -0.02 -0.07
CA LEU A 15 -13.51 1.33 0.49
C LEU A 15 -12.71 2.41 -0.24
N CYS A 16 -11.47 2.12 -0.62
CA CYS A 16 -10.55 3.08 -1.21
C CYS A 16 -9.63 2.43 -2.26
N PRO A 17 -10.21 1.86 -3.34
CA PRO A 17 -9.45 1.19 -4.40
C PRO A 17 -8.40 2.08 -5.06
N GLU A 18 -8.62 3.40 -5.09
CA GLU A 18 -7.70 4.40 -5.63
C GLU A 18 -6.36 4.45 -4.88
N LEU A 19 -6.32 3.98 -3.63
CA LEU A 19 -5.10 3.93 -2.82
C LEU A 19 -4.36 2.59 -2.95
N SER A 20 -4.62 1.84 -4.02
CA SER A 20 -3.97 0.56 -4.31
C SER A 20 -3.40 0.55 -5.72
N LEU A 21 -2.33 -0.22 -5.93
CA LEU A 21 -1.69 -0.33 -7.24
C LEU A 21 -1.18 -1.75 -7.48
N GLY A 22 -1.55 -2.33 -8.62
CA GLY A 22 -1.10 -3.65 -9.06
C GLY A 22 -0.18 -3.61 -10.29
N TRP A 23 0.81 -4.48 -10.30
CA TRP A 23 1.61 -4.80 -11.49
C TRP A 23 1.13 -6.12 -12.07
N PHE A 24 0.71 -6.10 -13.33
CA PHE A 24 0.25 -7.29 -14.05
C PHE A 24 1.22 -7.65 -15.18
N GLU A 25 1.56 -8.94 -15.29
CA GLU A 25 2.27 -9.51 -16.45
C GLU A 25 1.42 -10.64 -17.00
N GLU A 26 1.11 -10.58 -18.30
CA GLU A 26 0.25 -11.57 -18.99
C GLU A 26 -1.08 -11.82 -18.25
N GLY A 27 -1.68 -10.75 -17.70
CA GLY A 27 -2.94 -10.81 -16.96
C GLY A 27 -2.83 -11.35 -15.53
N ARG A 28 -1.62 -11.64 -15.03
CA ARG A 28 -1.39 -12.13 -13.65
C ARG A 28 -0.80 -11.03 -12.78
N LEU A 29 -1.33 -10.87 -11.57
CA LEU A 29 -0.78 -9.95 -10.58
C LEU A 29 0.56 -10.49 -10.05
N VAL A 30 1.65 -9.75 -10.30
CA VAL A 30 3.02 -10.14 -9.91
C VAL A 30 3.60 -9.28 -8.80
N ALA A 31 3.05 -8.09 -8.57
CA ALA A 31 3.37 -7.24 -7.42
C ALA A 31 2.20 -6.32 -7.11
N PHE A 32 2.04 -5.92 -5.85
CA PHE A 32 0.96 -5.02 -5.45
C PHE A 32 1.31 -4.17 -4.24
N ILE A 33 0.61 -3.04 -4.13
CA ILE A 33 0.51 -2.17 -2.96
C ILE A 33 -0.96 -2.04 -2.59
N ILE A 34 -1.27 -2.20 -1.30
CA ILE A 34 -2.58 -1.82 -0.71
C ILE A 34 -2.34 -0.71 0.29
N GLY A 35 -3.12 0.37 0.16
CA GLY A 35 -3.06 1.53 1.04
C GLY A 35 -4.44 1.97 1.54
N SER A 36 -4.45 2.74 2.62
CA SER A 36 -5.63 3.49 3.09
C SER A 36 -5.23 4.87 3.60
N LEU A 37 -6.21 5.75 3.87
CA LEU A 37 -5.93 7.04 4.50
C LEU A 37 -5.84 6.91 6.02
N TRP A 38 -4.99 7.75 6.60
CA TRP A 38 -4.76 7.89 8.02
C TRP A 38 -4.71 9.36 8.44
N ASP A 39 -5.21 9.66 9.64
CA ASP A 39 -5.40 11.02 10.15
C ASP A 39 -4.55 11.36 11.38
N GLN A 40 -3.78 10.41 11.94
CA GLN A 40 -2.92 10.65 13.10
C GLN A 40 -1.43 10.63 12.72
N GLU A 41 -0.62 11.45 13.38
CA GLU A 41 0.81 11.60 13.05
C GLU A 41 1.59 10.28 13.05
N ARG A 42 1.25 9.38 13.98
CA ARG A 42 1.87 8.06 14.12
C ARG A 42 0.85 6.97 13.78
N LEU A 43 1.35 5.87 13.27
CA LEU A 43 0.56 4.66 13.10
C LEU A 43 0.30 4.03 14.48
N THR A 44 -0.94 3.69 14.74
CA THR A 44 -1.38 2.92 15.91
C THR A 44 -1.88 1.55 15.46
N LEU A 45 -2.21 0.67 16.41
CA LEU A 45 -2.77 -0.65 16.08
C LEU A 45 -4.04 -0.56 15.22
N ASP A 46 -4.87 0.45 15.48
CA ASP A 46 -6.09 0.73 14.70
C ASP A 46 -5.79 1.01 13.22
N ALA A 47 -4.60 1.53 12.90
CA ALA A 47 -4.22 1.87 11.54
C ALA A 47 -4.08 0.64 10.63
N LEU A 48 -4.01 -0.57 11.19
CA LEU A 48 -3.95 -1.84 10.44
C LEU A 48 -5.29 -2.17 9.75
N THR A 49 -6.42 -1.71 10.31
CA THR A 49 -7.76 -2.10 9.84
C THR A 49 -8.63 -0.93 9.42
N LEU A 50 -8.23 0.31 9.76
CA LEU A 50 -9.04 1.49 9.48
C LEU A 50 -8.63 2.23 8.19
N HIS A 51 -9.64 2.81 7.56
CA HIS A 51 -9.51 3.87 6.56
C HIS A 51 -10.14 5.15 7.14
N LYS A 52 -9.40 6.27 7.09
CA LYS A 52 -9.82 7.59 7.58
C LYS A 52 -10.04 8.53 6.38
N PRO A 53 -11.27 8.68 5.84
CA PRO A 53 -11.52 9.41 4.58
C PRO A 53 -11.02 10.87 4.54
N HIS A 54 -10.88 11.50 5.71
CA HIS A 54 -10.40 12.88 5.85
C HIS A 54 -8.92 12.97 6.26
N GLY A 55 -8.25 11.83 6.34
CA GLY A 55 -6.82 11.75 6.58
C GLY A 55 -6.01 12.30 5.42
N THR A 56 -4.84 12.86 5.72
CA THR A 56 -3.91 13.37 4.70
C THR A 56 -2.68 12.49 4.52
N MET A 57 -2.56 11.41 5.31
CA MET A 57 -1.49 10.43 5.19
C MET A 57 -2.01 9.18 4.50
N VAL A 58 -1.20 8.60 3.64
CA VAL A 58 -1.46 7.27 3.08
C VAL A 58 -0.66 6.25 3.88
N HIS A 59 -1.34 5.36 4.57
CA HIS A 59 -0.74 4.20 5.19
C HIS A 59 -0.60 3.08 4.14
N ILE A 60 0.63 2.68 3.85
CA ILE A 60 0.93 1.53 3.00
C ILE A 60 0.93 0.29 3.90
N HIS A 61 -0.16 -0.47 3.85
CA HIS A 61 -0.32 -1.68 4.66
C HIS A 61 0.59 -2.81 4.18
N VAL A 62 0.77 -2.92 2.86
CA VAL A 62 1.57 -3.98 2.27
C VAL A 62 2.15 -3.55 0.92
N LEU A 63 3.41 -3.90 0.72
CA LEU A 63 4.07 -3.98 -0.59
C LEU A 63 4.60 -5.40 -0.74
N ALA A 64 4.12 -6.13 -1.75
CA ALA A 64 4.56 -7.50 -1.99
C ALA A 64 4.88 -7.72 -3.47
N VAL A 65 5.92 -8.54 -3.70
CA VAL A 65 6.31 -9.03 -5.02
C VAL A 65 6.26 -10.55 -4.99
N HIS A 66 5.60 -11.13 -5.99
CA HIS A 66 5.53 -12.58 -6.17
C HIS A 66 6.94 -13.16 -6.25
N ARG A 67 7.17 -14.30 -5.59
CA ARG A 67 8.52 -14.84 -5.31
C ARG A 67 9.41 -14.99 -6.55
N THR A 68 8.85 -15.39 -7.69
CA THR A 68 9.59 -15.59 -8.95
C THR A 68 9.96 -14.28 -9.67
N PHE A 69 9.42 -13.16 -9.22
CA PHE A 69 9.64 -11.82 -9.80
C PHE A 69 10.41 -10.89 -8.85
N ARG A 70 10.89 -11.41 -7.71
CA ARG A 70 11.75 -10.69 -6.76
C ARG A 70 13.15 -10.48 -7.33
N GLN A 71 13.89 -9.53 -6.78
CA GLN A 71 15.26 -9.18 -7.18
C GLN A 71 15.41 -8.70 -8.64
N GLN A 72 14.32 -8.24 -9.26
CA GLN A 72 14.29 -7.69 -10.62
C GLN A 72 13.90 -6.19 -10.61
N GLY A 73 14.01 -5.52 -9.46
CA GLY A 73 13.64 -4.11 -9.31
C GLY A 73 12.14 -3.80 -9.30
N LYS A 74 11.26 -4.78 -9.54
CA LYS A 74 9.80 -4.55 -9.63
C LYS A 74 9.20 -3.89 -8.38
N GLY A 75 9.64 -4.29 -7.18
CA GLY A 75 9.21 -3.67 -5.93
C GLY A 75 9.55 -2.17 -5.88
N SER A 76 10.79 -1.82 -6.22
CA SER A 76 11.26 -0.43 -6.24
C SER A 76 10.53 0.40 -7.30
N ILE A 77 10.33 -0.15 -8.51
CA ILE A 77 9.62 0.52 -9.59
C ILE A 77 8.14 0.72 -9.20
N LEU A 78 7.49 -0.30 -8.63
CA LEU A 78 6.10 -0.21 -8.18
C LEU A 78 5.96 0.84 -7.08
N MET A 79 6.83 0.82 -6.08
CA MET A 79 6.87 1.82 -5.00
C MET A 79 7.05 3.23 -5.56
N TRP A 80 8.02 3.44 -6.46
CA TRP A 80 8.24 4.75 -7.05
C TRP A 80 7.04 5.24 -7.85
N ARG A 81 6.44 4.37 -8.67
CA ARG A 81 5.23 4.68 -9.43
C ARG A 81 4.06 5.03 -8.52
N TYR A 82 3.90 4.29 -7.41
CA TYR A 82 2.87 4.55 -6.42
C TYR A 82 3.08 5.91 -5.74
N LEU A 83 4.31 6.23 -5.31
CA LEU A 83 4.61 7.54 -4.73
C LEU A 83 4.37 8.69 -5.71
N GLN A 84 4.72 8.54 -7.00
CA GLN A 84 4.39 9.56 -8.01
C GLN A 84 2.88 9.71 -8.19
N TYR A 85 2.15 8.60 -8.22
CA TYR A 85 0.69 8.63 -8.28
C TYR A 85 0.08 9.37 -7.08
N LEU A 86 0.55 9.09 -5.86
CA LEU A 86 0.06 9.77 -4.66
C LEU A 86 0.27 11.28 -4.70
N ARG A 87 1.35 11.78 -5.34
CA ARG A 87 1.58 13.22 -5.51
C ARG A 87 0.52 13.91 -6.38
N CYS A 88 -0.20 13.15 -7.21
CA CYS A 88 -1.30 13.66 -8.01
C CYS A 88 -2.61 13.76 -7.23
N LEU A 89 -2.69 13.19 -6.02
CA LEU A 89 -3.88 13.24 -5.17
C LEU A 89 -3.81 14.51 -4.29
N PRO A 90 -4.75 15.47 -4.45
CA PRO A 90 -4.63 16.79 -3.82
C PRO A 90 -4.75 16.76 -2.28
N TYR A 91 -5.29 15.68 -1.72
CA TYR A 91 -5.47 15.49 -0.27
C TYR A 91 -4.30 14.76 0.40
N VAL A 92 -3.42 14.11 -0.38
CA VAL A 92 -2.31 13.32 0.17
C VAL A 92 -1.09 14.22 0.39
N ARG A 93 -0.57 14.22 1.62
CA ARG A 93 0.61 15.01 2.02
C ARG A 93 1.83 14.16 2.34
N ARG A 94 1.62 12.90 2.73
CA ARG A 94 2.69 12.00 3.17
C ARG A 94 2.27 10.55 2.97
N ALA A 95 3.22 9.69 2.65
CA ALA A 95 3.07 8.24 2.74
C ALA A 95 3.82 7.72 3.96
N VAL A 96 3.23 6.78 4.69
CA VAL A 96 3.81 6.14 5.88
C VAL A 96 3.68 4.63 5.75
N LEU A 97 4.63 3.90 6.31
CA LEU A 97 4.65 2.44 6.33
C LEU A 97 5.39 1.95 7.58
N MET A 98 5.19 0.69 7.91
CA MET A 98 6.08 -0.04 8.81
C MET A 98 6.87 -1.08 8.01
N CYS A 99 8.12 -1.31 8.40
CA CYS A 99 8.93 -2.41 7.88
C CYS A 99 9.76 -2.98 9.02
N GLU A 100 10.14 -4.25 8.90
CA GLU A 100 11.17 -4.81 9.76
C GLU A 100 12.50 -4.09 9.47
N ASP A 101 13.32 -3.91 10.51
CA ASP A 101 14.68 -3.44 10.35
C ASP A 101 15.48 -4.42 9.47
N PHE A 102 16.53 -3.91 8.82
CA PHE A 102 17.41 -4.75 8.01
C PHE A 102 18.06 -5.82 8.90
N LEU A 103 17.79 -7.10 8.60
CA LEU A 103 18.39 -8.27 9.24
C LEU A 103 19.82 -8.52 8.76
#